data_AF-H1PVM0-F1
#
_entry.id   AF-H1PVM0-F1
#
_cell.length_a   1.000
_cell.length_b   1.000
_cell.length_c   1.000
_cell.angle_alpha   90.00
_cell.angle_beta   90.00
_cell.angle_gamma   90.00
#
_symmetry.space_group_name_H-M   'P 1'
#
loop_
_entity.id
_entity.type
_entity.pdbx_description
1 polymer ?
#
loop_
_entity_poly.entity_id
_entity_poly.type
_entity_poly.pdbx_seq_one_letter_code
_entity_poly.pdbx_strand_id
1 'polypeptide(L)' 'MNKELKDYTTKELTEELIKREGIVTAFIDPHEPFAVYINGKARIQETGPAILIINQD' A
#
# COMPACT_ATOMS: atom_id res chain seq x y z
N MET A 1 -18.68 -18.70 12.07
CA MET A 1 -19.21 -17.37 12.43
C MET A 1 -18.74 -16.43 11.34
N ASN A 2 -19.64 -15.89 10.50
CA ASN A 2 -19.24 -14.94 9.46
C ASN A 2 -18.96 -13.59 10.12
N LYS A 3 -17.71 -13.14 10.09
CA LYS A 3 -17.33 -11.77 10.46
C LYS A 3 -17.85 -10.80 9.41
N GLU A 4 -18.39 -9.66 9.83
CA GLU A 4 -18.75 -8.55 8.93
C GLU A 4 -17.50 -7.74 8.56
N LEU A 5 -17.53 -6.96 7.47
CA LEU A 5 -16.37 -6.15 7.01
C LEU A 5 -15.80 -5.23 8.10
N LYS A 6 -16.68 -4.67 8.95
CA LYS A 6 -16.31 -3.78 10.05
C LYS A 6 -15.54 -4.48 11.19
N ASP A 7 -15.60 -5.81 11.23
CA ASP A 7 -14.96 -6.62 12.26
C ASP A 7 -13.52 -7.01 11.89
N TYR A 8 -13.09 -6.67 10.66
CA TYR A 8 -11.71 -6.83 10.21
C TYR A 8 -10.92 -5.55 10.47
N THR A 9 -9.72 -5.71 10.98
CA THR A 9 -8.75 -4.62 11.08
C THR A 9 -8.28 -4.21 9.68
N THR A 10 -7.83 -2.95 9.55
CA THR A 10 -7.22 -2.48 8.30
C THR A 10 -6.05 -3.37 7.86
N LYS A 11 -5.32 -3.95 8.82
CA LYS A 11 -4.24 -4.90 8.57
C LYS A 11 -4.76 -6.18 7.91
N GLU A 12 -5.76 -6.83 8.52
CA GLU A 12 -6.36 -8.06 7.97
C GLU A 12 -6.93 -7.81 6.55
N LEU A 13 -7.58 -6.66 6.32
CA LEU A 13 -8.09 -6.30 5.01
C LEU A 13 -6.97 -6.09 3.98
N THR A 14 -5.90 -5.39 4.38
CA THR A 14 -4.74 -5.16 3.50
C THR A 14 -4.06 -6.48 3.14
N GLU A 15 -3.88 -7.39 4.10
CA GLU A 15 -3.29 -8.72 3.87
C GLU A 15 -4.12 -9.56 2.91
N GLU A 16 -5.45 -9.55 3.05
CA GLU A 16 -6.33 -10.26 2.11
C GLU A 16 -6.32 -9.65 0.70
N LEU A 17 -6.23 -8.32 0.57
CA LEU A 17 -6.12 -7.65 -0.72
C LEU A 17 -4.78 -7.96 -1.41
N ILE A 18 -3.67 -7.98 -0.68
CA ILE A 18 -2.35 -8.40 -1.20
C ILE A 18 -2.42 -9.86 -1.66
N LYS A 19 -2.96 -10.75 -0.84
CA LYS A 19 -3.05 -12.19 -1.13
C LYS A 19 -3.86 -12.50 -2.39
N ARG A 20 -4.88 -11.68 -2.67
CA ARG A 20 -5.73 -11.81 -3.85
C ARG A 20 -5.19 -11.07 -5.07
N GLU A 21 -4.00 -10.50 -4.96
CA GLU A 21 -3.36 -9.67 -6.00
C GLU A 21 -4.24 -8.48 -6.43
N GLY A 22 -5.16 -8.03 -5.56
CA GLY A 22 -6.01 -6.86 -5.81
C GLY A 22 -5.28 -5.54 -5.60
N ILE A 23 -4.15 -5.58 -4.87
CA ILE A 23 -3.24 -4.44 -4.70
C ILE A 23 -1.79 -4.91 -4.78
N VAL A 24 -0.92 -4.01 -5.21
CA VAL A 24 0.53 -4.15 -5.05
C VAL A 24 1.00 -3.23 -3.93
N THR A 25 1.86 -3.74 -3.07
CA THR A 25 2.41 -2.97 -1.94
C THR A 25 3.92 -2.88 -2.00
N ALA A 26 4.45 -1.70 -1.67
CA ALA A 26 5.87 -1.50 -1.44
C ALA A 26 6.09 -0.88 -0.05
N PHE A 27 7.07 -1.41 0.67
CA PHE A 27 7.48 -0.94 1.99
C PHE A 27 8.77 -0.15 1.83
N ILE A 28 8.81 1.05 2.39
CA ILE A 28 9.96 1.95 2.35
C ILE A 28 10.47 2.11 3.77
N ASP A 29 11.76 1.84 3.95
CA ASP A 29 12.38 1.86 5.27
C ASP A 29 12.54 3.30 5.80
N PRO A 30 12.64 3.48 7.13
CA PRO A 30 12.96 4.79 7.70
C PRO A 30 14.24 5.37 7.11
N HIS A 31 14.24 6.68 6.83
CA HIS A 31 15.36 7.40 6.23
C HIS A 31 15.71 7.00 4.78
N GLU A 32 14.95 6.08 4.16
CA GLU A 32 15.12 5.73 2.76
C GLU A 32 14.39 6.75 1.87
N PRO A 33 15.09 7.44 0.95
CA PRO A 33 14.45 8.35 0.02
C PRO A 33 13.64 7.57 -1.01
N PHE A 34 12.44 8.03 -1.32
CA PHE A 34 11.58 7.43 -2.34
C PHE A 34 10.90 8.49 -3.20
N ALA A 35 10.53 8.08 -4.42
CA ALA A 35 9.81 8.93 -5.35
C ALA A 35 8.70 8.14 -6.06
N VAL A 36 7.52 8.74 -6.15
CA VAL A 36 6.38 8.18 -6.90
C VAL A 36 6.26 8.91 -8.22
N TYR A 37 6.38 8.17 -9.32
CA TYR A 37 6.27 8.70 -10.68
C TYR A 37 4.93 8.29 -11.30
N ILE A 38 4.17 9.28 -11.80
CA ILE A 38 2.93 9.05 -12.55
C ILE A 38 3.10 9.70 -13.92
N ASN A 39 2.96 8.91 -14.99
CA ASN A 39 3.19 9.34 -16.37
C ASN A 39 4.58 9.99 -16.58
N GLY A 40 5.61 9.37 -16.00
CA GLY A 40 7.00 9.83 -16.11
C GLY A 40 7.34 11.09 -15.31
N LYS A 41 6.40 11.65 -14.54
CA LYS A 41 6.62 12.84 -13.71
C LYS A 41 6.59 12.47 -12.23
N ALA A 42 7.57 12.95 -11.47
CA ALA A 42 7.57 12.82 -10.02
C ALA A 42 6.37 13.57 -9.44
N ARG A 43 5.55 12.88 -8.65
CA ARG A 43 4.40 13.44 -7.93
C ARG A 43 4.67 13.59 -6.45
N ILE A 44 5.44 12.65 -5.91
CA ILE A 44 5.86 12.62 -4.51
C ILE A 44 7.36 12.32 -4.51
N GLN A 45 8.12 13.06 -3.70
CA GLN A 45 9.52 12.82 -3.42
C GLN A 45 9.74 13.08 -1.94
N GLU A 46 9.88 12.01 -1.17
CA GLU A 46 9.87 12.07 0.29
C GLU A 46 10.89 11.07 0.85
N THR A 47 10.99 11.00 2.17
CA THR A 47 11.82 10.04 2.89
C THR A 47 10.94 9.18 3.79
N GLY A 48 11.23 7.87 3.85
CA GLY A 48 10.47 6.92 4.66
C GLY A 48 10.51 7.20 6.17
N PRO A 49 9.65 6.53 6.95
CA PRO A 49 8.94 5.30 6.57
C PRO A 49 7.64 5.56 5.81
N ALA A 50 7.32 4.69 4.86
CA ALA A 50 6.06 4.73 4.13
C ALA A 50 5.61 3.36 3.64
N ILE A 51 4.30 3.19 3.47
CA ILE A 51 3.71 2.03 2.80
C ILE A 51 2.97 2.56 1.57
N LEU A 52 3.41 2.17 0.39
CA LEU A 52 2.73 2.47 -0.86
C LEU A 52 1.76 1.34 -1.18
N ILE A 53 0.49 1.69 -1.41
CA ILE A 53 -0.56 0.78 -1.87
C ILE A 53 -1.00 1.23 -3.25
N ILE A 54 -0.85 0.34 -4.23
CA ILE A 54 -1.19 0.59 -5.64
C ILE A 54 -2.37 -0.32 -5.99
N ASN A 55 -3.51 0.29 -6.30
CA ASN A 55 -4.63 -0.43 -6.91
C ASN A 55 -4.34 -0.61 -8.42
N GLN A 56 -4.52 -1.82 -8.94
CA GLN A 56 -4.27 -2.17 -10.34
C GLN A 56 -5.49 -2.05 -11.26
N ASP A 57 -6.65 -1.62 -10.73
CA ASP A 57 -7.84 -1.29 -11.53
C ASP A 57 -7.65 -0.07 -12.46
#